data_AF-A0A966HN32-F1
#
_entry.id   AF-A0A966HN32-F1
#
_cell.length_a   1.000
_cell.length_b   1.000
_cell.length_c   1.000
_cell.angle_alpha   90.00
_cell.angle_beta   90.00
_cell.angle_gamma   90.00
#
_symmetry.space_group_name_H-M   'P 1'
#
loop_
_entity.id
_entity.type
_entity.pdbx_description
1 polymer ?
#
loop_
_entity_poly.entity_id
_entity_poly.type
_entity_poly.pdbx_seq_one_letter_code
_entity_poly.pdbx_strand_id
1 'polypeptide(L)' 'MFNKMLGKFSHDLGIDLGTRNTIVFLNDKGIVINEPSVVAINKRTNEILEVGEAAKKMVGKTP' A
#
# COMPACT_ATOMS: atom_id res chain seq x y z
N MET A 1 19.40 -16.14 -20.59
CA MET A 1 20.39 -15.10 -20.24
C MET A 1 19.72 -13.80 -19.75
N PHE A 2 18.64 -13.34 -20.39
CA PHE A 2 17.89 -12.12 -20.00
C PHE A 2 17.27 -12.14 -18.58
N ASN A 3 16.66 -13.25 -18.13
CA ASN A 3 16.06 -13.33 -16.79
C ASN A 3 17.05 -13.09 -15.63
N LYS A 4 18.34 -13.42 -15.83
CA LYS A 4 19.37 -13.25 -14.80
C LYS A 4 19.78 -11.79 -14.62
N MET A 5 19.59 -10.97 -15.67
CA MET A 5 19.82 -9.52 -15.60
C MET A 5 18.64 -8.81 -14.92
N LEU A 6 17.40 -9.21 -15.22
CA LEU A 6 16.19 -8.67 -14.60
C LEU A 6 16.14 -8.96 -13.09
N GLY A 7 16.57 -10.16 -12.66
CA GLY A 7 16.63 -10.52 -11.24
C GLY A 7 17.67 -9.76 -10.41
N LYS A 8 18.64 -9.07 -11.03
CA LYS A 8 19.59 -8.18 -10.32
C LYS A 8 19.02 -6.78 -10.07
N PHE A 9 17.94 -6.41 -10.75
CA PHE A 9 17.26 -5.12 -10.57
C PHE A 9 15.89 -5.25 -9.87
N SER A 10 15.43 -6.48 -9.59
CA SER A 10 14.24 -6.71 -8.77
C SER A 10 14.52 -6.41 -7.30
N HIS A 11 13.58 -5.75 -6.63
CA HIS A 11 13.64 -5.54 -5.19
C HIS A 11 12.80 -6.63 -4.52
N ASP A 12 13.39 -7.36 -3.57
CA ASP A 12 12.64 -8.32 -2.77
C ASP A 12 11.72 -7.58 -1.79
N LEU A 13 10.43 -7.90 -1.85
CA LEU A 13 9.36 -7.25 -1.10
C LEU A 13 8.64 -8.26 -0.19
N GLY A 14 8.54 -7.94 1.09
CA GLY A 14 7.59 -8.55 2.02
C GLY A 14 6.37 -7.63 2.17
N ILE A 15 5.16 -8.19 2.07
CA ILE A 15 3.92 -7.42 2.25
C ILE A 15 3.07 -8.11 3.31
N ASP A 16 2.74 -7.39 4.37
CA ASP A 16 1.75 -7.78 5.37
C ASP A 16 0.45 -6.99 5.12
N LEU A 17 -0.62 -7.71 4.79
CA LEU A 17 -1.95 -7.15 4.50
C LEU A 17 -2.88 -7.35 5.69
N GLY A 18 -2.58 -6.66 6.79
CA GLY A 18 -3.40 -6.69 8.00
C GLY A 18 -4.74 -5.96 7.81
N THR A 19 -5.73 -6.31 8.65
CA THR A 19 -7.05 -5.65 8.63
C THR A 19 -7.00 -4.19 9.09
N ARG A 20 -5.97 -3.81 9.88
CA ARG A 20 -5.79 -2.46 10.41
C ARG A 20 -4.75 -1.67 9.61
N ASN A 21 -3.60 -2.27 9.33
CA ASN A 21 -2.49 -1.64 8.62
C ASN A 21 -1.90 -2.59 7.57
N THR A 22 -1.37 -2.00 6.51
CA THR A 22 -0.58 -2.64 5.47
C THR A 22 0.87 -2.21 5.64
N ILE A 23 1.77 -3.19 5.74
CA ILE A 23 3.21 -2.96 5.92
C ILE A 23 3.95 -3.53 4.71
N VAL A 24 4.87 -2.74 4.15
CA VAL A 24 5.78 -3.20 3.09
C VAL A 24 7.22 -3.12 3.59
N PHE A 25 7.94 -4.23 3.46
CA PHE A 25 9.34 -4.40 3.83
C PHE A 25 10.19 -4.64 2.58
N LEU A 26 11.34 -3.98 2.49
CA LEU A 26 12.39 -4.28 1.51
C LEU A 26 13.62 -4.82 2.22
N ASN A 27 14.20 -5.89 1.67
CA ASN A 27 15.34 -6.60 2.26
C ASN A 27 16.51 -5.67 2.68
N ASP A 28 16.77 -4.61 1.90
CA ASP A 28 17.87 -3.68 2.15
C ASP A 28 17.46 -2.34 2.76
N LYS A 29 16.15 -2.08 2.94
CA LYS A 29 15.64 -0.78 3.43
C LYS A 29 14.78 -0.90 4.69
N GLY A 30 14.43 -2.10 5.10
CA GLY A 30 13.50 -2.31 6.20
C GLY A 30 12.06 -2.01 5.81
N ILE A 31 11.24 -1.61 6.78
CA ILE A 31 9.85 -1.20 6.54
C ILE A 31 9.85 0.14 5.80
N VAL A 32 9.30 0.16 4.58
CA VAL A 32 9.18 1.37 3.76
C VAL A 32 7.77 1.93 3.68
N ILE A 33 6.75 1.12 3.99
CA ILE A 33 5.35 1.53 4.08
C ILE A 33 4.78 0.94 5.36
N ASN A 34 4.05 1.77 6.11
CA ASN A 34 3.23 1.37 7.23
C ASN A 34 2.02 2.30 7.27
N GLU A 35 0.99 1.94 6.52
CA GLU A 35 -0.21 2.75 6.31
C GLU A 35 -1.44 1.99 6.80
N PRO A 36 -2.50 2.66 7.28
CA PRO A 36 -3.78 2.04 7.51
C PRO A 36 -4.31 1.29 6.29
N SER A 37 -4.90 0.12 6.50
CA SER A 37 -5.54 -0.68 5.44
C SER A 37 -6.91 -0.10 5.07
N VAL A 38 -6.91 1.15 4.62
CA VAL A 38 -8.12 1.94 4.36
C VAL A 38 -7.96 2.67 3.02
N VAL A 39 -9.05 2.67 2.24
CA VAL A 39 -9.17 3.40 0.98
C VAL A 39 -10.46 4.20 1.01
N ALA A 40 -10.41 5.47 0.60
CA ALA A 40 -11.58 6.29 0.37
C ALA A 40 -11.97 6.21 -1.10
N ILE A 41 -13.23 5.90 -1.37
CA ILE A 41 -13.75 5.76 -2.74
C ILE A 41 -14.94 6.68 -2.97
N ASN A 42 -15.09 7.14 -4.21
CA ASN A 42 -16.32 7.74 -4.68
C ASN A 42 -17.35 6.63 -4.96
N LYS A 43 -18.42 6.54 -4.16
CA LYS A 43 -19.44 5.47 -4.29
C LYS A 43 -20.21 5.47 -5.61
N ARG A 44 -20.21 6.57 -6.37
CA ARG A 44 -20.91 6.67 -7.67
C ARG A 44 -20.03 6.21 -8.82
N THR A 45 -18.74 6.57 -8.80
CA THR A 45 -17.80 6.31 -9.90
C THR A 45 -16.85 5.13 -9.62
N ASN A 46 -16.78 4.66 -8.38
CA ASN A 46 -15.77 3.72 -7.86
C ASN A 46 -14.32 4.21 -7.97
N GLU A 47 -14.11 5.51 -8.22
CA GLU A 47 -12.76 6.09 -8.24
C GLU A 47 -12.16 6.11 -6.83
N ILE A 48 -10.86 5.80 -6.75
CA ILE A 48 -10.07 5.94 -5.53
C ILE A 48 -9.78 7.42 -5.34
N LEU A 49 -10.16 7.95 -4.18
CA LEU A 49 -9.90 9.33 -3.79
C LEU A 49 -8.60 9.43 -3.01
N GLU A 50 -8.45 8.59 -1.98
CA GLU A 50 -7.30 8.60 -1.06
C GLU A 50 -7.03 7.19 -0.54
N VAL A 51 -5.80 6.95 -0.06
CA VAL A 51 -5.35 5.68 0.55
C VAL A 51 -4.58 5.98 1.85
N GLY A 52 -4.59 5.05 2.81
CA GLY A 52 -3.77 5.14 4.02
C GLY A 52 -4.29 6.17 5.02
N GLU A 53 -3.38 6.94 5.63
CA GLU A 53 -3.73 7.94 6.66
C GLU A 53 -4.71 9.02 6.15
N ALA A 54 -4.59 9.44 4.90
CA ALA A 54 -5.53 10.40 4.30
C ALA A 54 -6.96 9.82 4.25
N ALA A 55 -7.11 8.58 3.79
CA ALA A 55 -8.39 7.87 3.78
C ALA A 55 -8.93 7.62 5.20
N LYS A 56 -8.07 7.22 6.13
CA LYS A 56 -8.46 6.98 7.54
C LYS A 56 -9.03 8.23 8.21
N LYS A 57 -8.50 9.43 7.91
CA LYS A 57 -9.03 10.70 8.43
C LYS A 57 -10.47 10.99 8.01
N MET A 58 -10.94 10.37 6.93
CA MET A 58 -12.31 10.51 6.41
C MET A 58 -13.30 9.53 7.07
N VAL A 59 -12.83 8.51 7.80
CA VAL A 59 -13.69 7.53 8.47
C VAL A 59 -14.63 8.24 9.45
N GLY A 60 -15.93 7.98 9.33
CA GLY A 60 -16.97 8.60 10.14
C GLY A 60 -17.22 10.08 9.84
N LYS A 61 -16.59 10.64 8.79
CA LYS A 61 -16.73 12.03 8.36
C LYS A 61 -17.14 12.15 6.88
N THR A 62 -17.52 11.04 6.27
CA THR A 62 -18.08 11.02 4.92
C THR A 62 -19.52 11.54 4.95
N PRO A 63 -19.89 12.51 4.12
CA PRO A 63 -21.27 12.97 3.97
C PRO A 63 -22.17 11.90 3.33
#